data_AF-A0A0M8SY83-F1
#
_entry.id   AF-A0A0M8SY83-F1
#
_cell.length_a   1.000
_cell.length_b   1.000
_cell.length_c   1.000
_cell.angle_alpha   90.00
_cell.angle_beta   90.00
_cell.angle_gamma   90.00
#
_symmetry.space_group_name_H-M   'P 1'
#
loop_
_entity.id
_entity.type
_entity.pdbx_description
1 polymer ?
#
loop_
_entity_poly.entity_id
_entity_poly.type
_entity_poly.pdbx_seq_one_letter_code
_entity_poly.pdbx_strand_id
1 'polypeptide(L)'
;MTGEIRIEPPLTWTECQGSRFLGRSTEGPRALLLEVDGELPTATVGLALPDRDDEESLDWLEDDLQELIDAFPGHEFRGRIQCMGDGHWNDMWGVVVIDGRAQRVTPQVIWPDDTPGAPS
;
A
#
# COMPACT_ATOMS: atom_id res chain seq x y z
N MET A 1 -0.23 -5.85 9.92
CA MET A 1 -0.31 -5.59 8.46
C MET A 1 0.93 -6.17 7.78
N THR A 2 0.84 -6.70 6.57
CA THR A 2 2.01 -7.20 5.82
C THR A 2 1.89 -6.88 4.33
N GLY A 3 3.00 -6.64 3.64
CA GLY A 3 3.00 -6.39 2.20
C GLY A 3 3.90 -5.23 1.81
N GLU A 4 4.04 -5.03 0.49
CA GLU A 4 4.90 -4.02 -0.09
C GLU A 4 4.27 -3.46 -1.36
N ILE A 5 4.42 -2.14 -1.57
CA ILE A 5 4.16 -1.47 -2.83
C ILE A 5 5.50 -1.05 -3.41
N ARG A 6 5.85 -1.59 -4.58
CA ARG A 6 7.03 -1.24 -5.35
C ARG A 6 6.78 -0.01 -6.21
N ILE A 7 7.81 0.82 -6.34
CA ILE A 7 7.78 2.04 -7.16
C ILE A 7 8.85 1.92 -8.26
N GLU A 8 8.44 1.95 -9.52
CA GLU A 8 9.31 1.78 -10.70
C GLU A 8 9.08 2.89 -11.75
N PRO A 9 10.12 3.64 -12.17
CA PRO A 9 11.47 3.65 -11.62
C PRO A 9 11.45 4.11 -10.14
N PRO A 10 12.50 3.82 -9.34
CA PRO A 10 12.56 4.33 -7.97
C PRO A 10 12.50 5.86 -7.91
N LEU A 11 11.90 6.42 -6.86
CA LEU A 11 11.93 7.88 -6.64
C LEU A 11 13.35 8.30 -6.28
N THR A 12 13.83 9.39 -6.86
CA THR A 12 15.07 10.04 -6.44
C THR A 12 14.86 10.84 -5.15
N TRP A 13 15.93 11.10 -4.42
CA TRP A 13 15.89 12.01 -3.26
C TRP A 13 15.27 13.37 -3.60
N THR A 14 15.52 13.94 -4.79
CA THR A 14 14.97 15.25 -5.17
C THR A 14 13.45 15.20 -5.31
N GLU A 15 12.90 14.07 -5.77
CA GLU A 15 11.45 13.89 -5.91
C GLU A 15 10.78 13.67 -4.56
N CYS A 16 11.42 12.95 -3.63
CA CYS A 16 10.81 12.64 -2.34
C CYS A 16 11.13 13.65 -1.22
N GLN A 17 12.17 14.48 -1.37
CA GLN A 17 12.54 15.49 -0.37
C GLN A 17 11.42 16.52 -0.20
N GLY A 18 10.78 16.53 0.97
CA GLY A 18 9.64 17.40 1.28
C GLY A 18 8.28 16.78 0.97
N SER A 19 8.25 15.55 0.43
CA SER A 19 7.02 14.76 0.41
C SER A 19 6.58 14.50 1.82
N ARG A 20 5.27 14.60 2.06
CA ARG A 20 4.72 14.25 3.36
C ARG A 20 5.12 12.83 3.72
N PHE A 21 5.09 11.87 2.78
CA PHE A 21 5.30 10.43 2.98
C PHE A 21 6.74 10.02 3.37
N LEU A 22 7.68 10.97 3.39
CA LEU A 22 9.07 10.72 3.75
C LEU A 22 9.30 10.87 5.27
N GLY A 23 9.79 9.81 5.92
CA GLY A 23 10.13 9.78 7.35
C GLY A 23 8.94 9.54 8.30
N ARG A 24 9.21 9.23 9.58
CA ARG A 24 8.16 9.11 10.62
C ARG A 24 7.45 10.44 10.77
N SER A 25 6.16 10.48 10.46
CA SER A 25 5.38 11.71 10.63
C SER A 25 5.22 12.02 12.11
N THR A 26 5.59 13.23 12.53
CA THR A 26 5.19 13.79 13.82
C THR A 26 3.76 14.36 13.79
N GLU A 27 3.10 14.37 12.62
CA GLU A 27 1.82 15.03 12.39
C GLU A 27 0.80 14.08 11.74
N GLY A 28 -0.05 13.48 12.58
CA GLY A 28 -1.23 12.71 12.17
C GLY A 28 -1.03 11.18 12.14
N PRO A 29 -2.12 10.40 12.16
CA PRO A 29 -2.07 8.96 11.91
C PRO A 29 -1.77 8.73 10.44
N ARG A 30 -0.76 7.92 10.13
CA ARG A 30 -0.47 7.51 8.76
C ARG A 30 -0.39 6.01 8.68
N ALA A 31 -0.82 5.48 7.55
CA ALA A 31 -0.73 4.06 7.27
C ALA A 31 0.50 3.71 6.43
N LEU A 32 1.14 4.69 5.75
CA LEU A 32 2.25 4.45 4.82
C LEU A 32 3.48 5.33 5.05
N LEU A 33 4.66 4.72 4.93
CA LEU A 33 5.96 5.37 4.88
C LEU A 33 6.76 4.94 3.65
N LEU A 34 7.49 5.90 3.07
CA LEU A 34 8.49 5.64 2.05
C LEU A 34 9.80 5.13 2.67
N GLU A 35 10.24 3.94 2.27
CA GLU A 35 11.53 3.39 2.67
C GLU A 35 12.63 3.82 1.69
N VAL A 36 13.72 4.35 2.25
CA VAL A 36 14.84 4.93 1.52
C VAL A 36 15.98 3.92 1.47
N ASP A 37 16.42 3.57 0.26
CA ASP A 37 17.59 2.71 0.04
C ASP A 37 18.84 3.56 -0.24
N GLY A 38 19.83 3.48 0.66
CA GLY A 38 21.12 4.18 0.57
C GLY A 38 21.24 5.44 1.44
N GLU A 39 22.40 6.09 1.36
CA GLU A 39 22.68 7.34 2.07
C GLU A 39 22.12 8.54 1.30
N LEU A 40 21.49 9.47 2.02
CA LEU A 40 21.06 10.75 1.47
C LEU A 40 22.30 11.55 1.00
N PRO A 41 22.25 12.25 -0.15
CA PRO A 41 21.10 12.52 -1.04
C PRO A 41 21.02 11.60 -2.28
N THR A 42 21.80 10.53 -2.33
CA THR A 42 21.81 9.60 -3.48
C THR A 42 20.77 8.48 -3.38
N ALA A 43 19.97 8.52 -2.32
CA ALA A 43 19.07 7.43 -2.00
C ALA A 43 17.86 7.39 -2.93
N THR A 44 17.33 6.17 -3.10
CA THR A 44 16.13 5.94 -3.89
C THR A 44 15.03 5.31 -3.04
N VAL A 45 13.77 5.67 -3.29
CA VAL A 45 12.63 5.04 -2.62
C VAL A 45 11.98 4.05 -3.57
N GLY A 46 11.97 2.79 -3.15
CA GLY A 46 11.37 1.70 -3.91
C GLY A 46 10.18 1.04 -3.22
N LEU A 47 9.88 1.37 -1.96
CA LEU A 47 8.89 0.66 -1.14
C LEU A 47 8.04 1.62 -0.31
N ALA A 48 6.73 1.32 -0.21
CA ALA A 48 5.84 1.87 0.80
C ALA A 48 5.46 0.80 1.84
N LEU A 49 5.70 1.10 3.13
CA LEU A 49 5.50 0.17 4.25
C LEU A 49 4.45 0.68 5.26
N PRO A 50 3.78 -0.23 5.99
CA PRO A 50 2.97 0.12 7.17
C PRO A 50 3.73 0.91 8.23
N ASP A 51 3.14 2.00 8.75
CA ASP A 51 3.71 2.78 9.87
C ASP A 51 3.25 2.30 11.26
N ARG A 52 2.24 1.42 11.38
CA ARG A 52 1.67 1.02 12.69
C ARG A 52 1.21 -0.44 12.80
N ASP A 53 1.34 -0.97 14.02
CA ASP A 53 0.75 -2.24 14.50
C ASP A 53 -0.61 -2.05 15.18
N ASP A 54 -1.04 -0.80 15.43
CA ASP A 54 -2.32 -0.52 16.09
C ASP A 54 -3.49 -0.71 15.10
N GLU A 55 -4.36 -1.66 15.42
CA GLU A 55 -5.60 -2.04 14.71
C GLU A 55 -6.63 -0.89 14.57
N GLU A 56 -6.35 0.31 15.09
CA GLU A 56 -7.27 1.46 14.98
C GLU A 56 -7.40 1.92 13.52
N SER A 57 -8.45 1.42 12.86
CA SER A 57 -9.04 1.90 11.61
C SER A 57 -8.00 2.22 10.53
N LEU A 58 -7.50 1.16 9.89
CA LEU A 58 -6.76 1.24 8.63
C LEU A 58 -7.64 1.72 7.46
N ASP A 59 -8.84 2.29 7.71
CA ASP A 59 -9.77 2.73 6.67
C ASP A 59 -9.17 3.80 5.75
N TRP A 60 -8.13 4.49 6.20
CA TRP A 60 -7.40 5.52 5.46
C TRP A 60 -6.29 4.97 4.56
N LEU A 61 -6.01 3.66 4.58
CA LEU A 61 -4.88 3.08 3.81
C LEU A 61 -5.08 3.20 2.29
N GLU A 62 -6.31 3.04 1.81
CA GLU A 62 -6.62 3.21 0.38
C GLU A 62 -6.39 4.65 -0.05
N ASP A 63 -6.87 5.61 0.75
CA ASP A 63 -6.70 7.04 0.51
C ASP A 63 -5.22 7.43 0.57
N ASP A 64 -4.48 7.04 1.62
CA ASP A 64 -3.05 7.30 1.76
C ASP A 64 -2.25 6.75 0.56
N LEU A 65 -2.61 5.55 0.07
CA LEU A 65 -1.95 4.96 -1.09
C LEU A 65 -2.30 5.70 -2.38
N GLN A 66 -3.55 6.11 -2.57
CA GLN A 66 -3.95 6.87 -3.75
C GLN A 66 -3.27 8.25 -3.75
N GLU A 67 -3.22 8.92 -2.60
CA GLU A 67 -2.52 10.19 -2.43
C GLU A 67 -1.02 10.06 -2.70
N LEU A 68 -0.41 8.91 -2.35
CA LEU A 68 0.98 8.61 -2.68
C LEU A 68 1.18 8.46 -4.19
N ILE A 69 0.31 7.71 -4.87
CA ILE A 69 0.35 7.54 -6.33
C ILE A 69 0.18 8.89 -7.04
N ASP A 70 -0.79 9.69 -6.61
CA ASP A 70 -1.10 10.99 -7.20
C ASP A 70 0.04 12.01 -6.97
N ALA A 71 0.80 11.88 -5.89
CA ALA A 71 1.97 12.71 -5.61
C ALA A 71 3.15 12.43 -6.56
N PHE A 72 3.20 11.24 -7.16
CA PHE A 72 4.34 10.78 -7.97
C PHE A 72 3.91 10.21 -9.34
N PRO A 73 3.25 11.02 -10.20
CA PRO A 73 2.61 10.54 -11.44
C PRO A 73 3.58 10.03 -12.53
N GLY A 74 4.89 10.22 -12.35
CA GLY A 74 5.93 9.71 -13.25
C GLY A 74 6.39 8.28 -12.94
N HIS A 75 5.85 7.66 -11.90
CA HIS A 75 6.27 6.37 -11.39
C HIS A 75 5.13 5.37 -11.41
N GLU A 76 5.46 4.14 -11.74
CA GLU A 76 4.54 3.03 -11.67
C GLU A 76 4.56 2.40 -10.28
N PHE A 77 3.38 2.27 -9.68
CA PHE A 77 3.20 1.63 -8.39
C PHE A 77 2.64 0.23 -8.60
N ARG A 78 3.26 -0.78 -7.99
CA ARG A 78 2.81 -2.18 -8.09
C ARG A 78 2.98 -2.90 -6.77
N GLY A 79 1.97 -3.64 -6.35
CA GLY A 79 2.09 -4.48 -5.18
C GLY A 79 0.77 -4.59 -4.44
N ARG A 80 0.88 -5.08 -3.20
CA ARG A 80 -0.27 -5.21 -2.32
C ARG A 80 0.13 -5.08 -0.87
N ILE A 81 -0.80 -4.56 -0.11
CA ILE A 81 -0.77 -4.53 1.34
C ILE A 81 -1.94 -5.37 1.84
N GLN A 82 -1.67 -6.29 2.75
CA GLN A 82 -2.65 -7.11 3.44
C GLN A 82 -2.87 -6.59 4.86
N CYS A 83 -4.14 -6.39 5.17
CA CYS A 83 -4.65 -5.94 6.45
C CYS A 83 -5.45 -7.08 7.09
N MET A 84 -5.28 -7.25 8.39
CA MET A 84 -6.19 -8.05 9.19
C MET A 84 -7.01 -7.04 10.00
N GLY A 85 -8.34 -7.09 9.91
CA GLY A 85 -9.21 -6.38 10.85
C GLY A 85 -9.12 -7.02 12.26
N ASP A 86 -10.11 -6.71 13.10
CA ASP A 86 -10.19 -6.94 14.57
C ASP A 86 -10.11 -8.43 15.06
N GLY A 87 -9.27 -9.26 14.44
CA GLY A 87 -8.95 -10.62 14.89
C GLY A 87 -9.81 -11.74 14.28
N HIS A 88 -10.69 -11.45 13.31
CA HIS A 88 -11.48 -12.49 12.64
C HIS A 88 -11.10 -12.67 11.15
N TRP A 89 -11.08 -13.92 10.69
CA TRP A 89 -10.66 -14.32 9.33
C TRP A 89 -11.59 -13.77 8.22
N ASN A 90 -12.83 -13.42 8.55
CA ASN A 90 -13.80 -12.78 7.67
C ASN A 90 -13.56 -11.27 7.49
N ASP A 91 -12.71 -10.67 8.33
CA ASP A 91 -12.37 -9.24 8.30
C ASP A 91 -10.96 -9.02 7.70
N MET A 92 -10.45 -10.02 6.98
CA MET A 92 -9.27 -9.85 6.14
C MET A 92 -9.61 -8.97 4.94
N TRP A 93 -8.79 -7.96 4.70
CA TRP A 93 -8.89 -7.12 3.51
C TRP A 93 -7.48 -6.64 3.12
N GLY A 94 -7.34 -6.00 1.98
CA GLY A 94 -6.07 -5.41 1.59
C GLY A 94 -6.26 -4.29 0.60
N VAL A 95 -5.17 -3.62 0.25
CA VAL A 95 -5.13 -2.65 -0.83
C VAL A 95 -4.14 -3.15 -1.89
N VAL A 96 -4.58 -3.14 -3.13
CA VAL A 96 -3.76 -3.47 -4.31
C VAL A 96 -3.65 -2.25 -5.21
N VAL A 97 -2.57 -2.17 -5.97
CA VAL A 97 -2.49 -1.19 -7.06
C VAL A 97 -2.88 -1.86 -8.37
N ILE A 98 -3.94 -1.39 -9.01
CA ILE A 98 -4.43 -1.85 -10.31
C ILE A 98 -4.60 -0.63 -11.20
N ASP A 99 -3.95 -0.62 -12.37
CA ASP A 99 -4.02 0.47 -13.35
C ASP A 99 -3.75 1.87 -12.75
N GLY A 100 -2.77 1.95 -11.84
CA GLY A 100 -2.40 3.21 -11.17
C GLY A 100 -3.42 3.69 -10.14
N ARG A 101 -4.31 2.81 -9.67
CA ARG A 101 -5.28 3.11 -8.62
C ARG A 101 -5.10 2.18 -7.43
N ALA A 102 -5.12 2.76 -6.23
CA ALA A 102 -5.30 2.00 -5.01
C ALA A 102 -6.74 1.44 -5.00
N GLN A 103 -6.89 0.15 -4.72
CA GLN A 103 -8.19 -0.50 -4.63
C GLN A 103 -8.25 -1.39 -3.41
N ARG A 104 -9.27 -1.20 -2.57
CA ARG A 104 -9.58 -2.12 -1.48
C ARG A 104 -10.12 -3.43 -2.02
N VAL A 105 -9.54 -4.54 -1.56
CA VAL A 105 -9.92 -5.91 -1.91
C VAL A 105 -10.22 -6.72 -0.66
N THR A 106 -11.36 -7.41 -0.66
CA THR A 106 -11.72 -8.38 0.38
C THR A 106 -11.57 -9.78 -0.22
N PRO A 107 -10.69 -10.65 0.32
CA PRO A 107 -10.56 -12.02 -0.15
C PRO A 107 -11.90 -12.74 -0.05
N GLN A 108 -12.33 -13.34 -1.14
CA GLN A 108 -13.48 -14.25 -1.17
C GLN A 108 -12.93 -15.68 -1.23
N VAL A 109 -13.35 -16.54 -0.30
CA VAL A 109 -13.10 -17.98 -0.41
C VAL A 109 -14.11 -18.52 -1.42
N ILE A 110 -13.64 -18.82 -2.63
CA ILE A 110 -14.44 -19.49 -3.65
C ILE A 110 -14.13 -20.99 -3.56
N TRP A 111 -15.11 -21.78 -3.15
CA TRP A 111 -15.00 -23.23 -3.21
C TRP A 111 -15.18 -23.70 -4.67
N PRO A 112 -14.45 -24.72 -5.13
CA PRO A 112 -14.52 -25.18 -6.51
C PRO A 112 -15.94 -25.60 -6.96
N ASP A 113 -16.79 -26.04 -6.03
CA ASP A 113 -18.18 -26.44 -6.29
C ASP A 113 -19.16 -25.25 -6.45
N ASP A 114 -18.75 -24.02 -6.10
CA ASP A 114 -19.56 -22.81 -6.21
C ASP A 114 -19.34 -22.06 -7.54
N THR A 115 -18.67 -22.67 -8.52
CA THR A 115 -18.46 -22.06 -9.83
C THR A 115 -19.71 -22.27 -10.71
N PRO A 116 -20.51 -21.25 -11.05
CA PRO A 116 -21.64 -21.44 -11.96
C PRO A 116 -21.10 -21.58 -13.38
N GLY A 117 -20.86 -22.82 -13.81
CA GLY A 117 -20.46 -23.12 -15.19
C GLY A 117 -19.45 -24.24 -15.38
N ALA A 118 -19.62 -25.38 -14.70
CA ALA A 118 -19.09 -26.63 -15.26
C ALA A 118 -20.11 -27.16 -16.28
N PRO A 119 -19.76 -27.35 -17.57
CA PRO A 119 -20.68 -27.99 -18.50
C PRO A 119 -21.01 -29.41 -18.02
N SER A 120 -22.30 -29.71 -18.00
CA SER A 120 -22.88 -31.02 -17.65
C SER A 120 -22.48 -32.12 -18.63
#